data_AF-A0A0P9HA81-F1
#
_entry.id   AF-A0A0P9HA81-F1
#
_cell.length_a   1.000
_cell.length_b   1.000
_cell.length_c   1.000
_cell.angle_alpha   90.00
_cell.angle_beta   90.00
_cell.angle_gamma   90.00
#
_symmetry.space_group_name_H-M   'P 1'
#
loop_
_entity.id
_entity.type
_entity.pdbx_description
1 polymer ?
#
loop_
_entity_poly.entity_id
_entity_poly.type
_entity_poly.pdbx_seq_one_letter_code
_entity_poly.pdbx_strand_id
1 'polypeptide(L)'
;MEFSDEQIAAAAQLAGLSFTAEECALMRAALAQQAADYAALRKVEIANHVPPALRFQVPAPEGITARTSNSPTLPALTRPAPDELPFASIAAQAVLLRNRQISAVELADLYLARLERYDPALHCVITRTAELARAQAQRADAELAAG
;
A
#
# COMPACT_ATOMS: atom_id res chain seq x y z
N MET A 1 -6.11 3.35 41.48
CA MET A 1 -7.58 3.44 41.61
C MET A 1 -8.11 2.07 41.28
N GLU A 2 -8.84 1.43 42.19
CA GLU A 2 -9.42 0.10 41.95
C GLU A 2 -10.88 0.25 41.54
N PHE A 3 -11.29 -0.47 40.49
CA PHE A 3 -12.66 -0.48 39.99
C PHE A 3 -13.38 -1.74 40.50
N SER A 4 -14.56 -1.57 41.11
CA SER A 4 -15.40 -2.69 41.51
C SER A 4 -16.24 -3.21 40.33
N ASP A 5 -16.69 -4.47 40.41
CA ASP A 5 -17.56 -5.04 39.35
C ASP A 5 -18.88 -4.29 39.20
N GLU A 6 -19.41 -3.76 40.30
CA GLU A 6 -20.61 -2.93 40.29
C GLU A 6 -20.40 -1.63 39.52
N GLN A 7 -19.23 -0.99 39.67
CA GLN A 7 -18.89 0.23 38.93
C GLN A 7 -18.77 -0.04 37.43
N ILE A 8 -18.18 -1.18 37.06
CA ILE A 8 -18.06 -1.61 35.65
C ILE A 8 -19.45 -1.91 35.07
N ALA A 9 -20.30 -2.63 35.81
CA ALA A 9 -21.66 -2.94 35.38
C ALA A 9 -22.53 -1.69 35.23
N ALA A 10 -22.46 -0.75 36.17
CA ALA A 10 -23.19 0.52 36.10
C ALA A 10 -22.74 1.37 34.89
N ALA A 11 -21.43 1.44 34.62
CA ALA A 11 -20.91 2.15 33.46
C ALA A 11 -21.30 1.46 32.13
N ALA A 12 -21.31 0.12 32.10
CA ALA A 12 -21.74 -0.66 30.95
C ALA A 12 -23.22 -0.38 30.62
N GLN A 13 -24.08 -0.32 31.63
CA GLN A 13 -25.50 0.04 31.44
C GLN A 13 -25.67 1.42 30.83
N LEU A 14 -24.92 2.43 31.29
CA LEU A 14 -24.93 3.78 30.70
C LEU A 14 -24.48 3.79 29.24
N ALA A 15 -23.55 2.91 28.87
CA ALA A 15 -23.07 2.74 27.50
C ALA A 15 -23.96 1.83 26.64
N GLY A 16 -25.05 1.25 27.20
CA GLY A 16 -25.92 0.30 26.50
C GLY A 16 -25.28 -1.08 26.26
N LEU A 17 -24.28 -1.46 27.07
CA LEU A 17 -23.52 -2.71 26.97
C LEU A 17 -23.83 -3.63 28.16
N SER A 18 -23.71 -4.94 27.94
CA SER A 18 -23.89 -5.98 28.97
C SER A 18 -22.65 -6.87 29.01
N PHE A 19 -22.10 -7.10 30.20
CA PHE A 19 -20.95 -7.98 30.40
C PHE A 19 -21.25 -9.01 31.50
N THR A 20 -20.64 -10.17 31.40
CA THR A 20 -20.63 -11.21 32.43
C THR A 20 -19.67 -10.83 33.57
N ALA A 21 -19.83 -11.46 34.73
CA ALA A 21 -18.94 -11.23 35.87
C ALA A 21 -17.46 -11.59 35.57
N GLU A 22 -17.23 -12.61 34.75
CA GLU A 22 -15.89 -13.01 34.30
C GLU A 22 -15.27 -11.95 33.38
N GLU A 23 -16.04 -11.39 32.46
CA GLU A 23 -15.58 -10.31 31.58
C GLU A 23 -15.26 -9.03 32.38
N CYS A 24 -16.11 -8.65 33.34
CA CYS A 24 -15.82 -7.55 34.26
C CYS A 24 -14.52 -7.79 35.04
N ALA A 25 -14.27 -9.03 35.47
CA ALA A 25 -13.06 -9.40 36.18
C ALA A 25 -11.79 -9.20 35.35
N LEU A 26 -11.84 -9.61 34.08
CA LEU A 26 -10.72 -9.44 33.14
C LEU A 26 -10.45 -7.95 32.84
N MET A 27 -11.49 -7.12 32.79
CA MET A 27 -11.36 -5.69 32.48
C MET A 27 -10.74 -4.87 33.61
N ARG A 28 -10.81 -5.30 34.88
CA ARG A 28 -10.35 -4.53 36.04
C ARG A 28 -8.91 -4.03 35.91
N ALA A 29 -7.99 -4.91 35.52
CA ALA A 29 -6.58 -4.56 35.40
C ALA A 29 -6.35 -3.52 34.29
N ALA A 30 -6.99 -3.72 33.14
CA ALA A 30 -6.92 -2.78 32.02
C ALA A 30 -7.52 -1.40 32.38
N LEU A 31 -8.66 -1.38 33.07
CA LEU A 31 -9.30 -0.14 33.50
C LEU A 31 -8.45 0.62 34.53
N ALA A 32 -7.83 -0.09 35.48
CA ALA A 32 -6.92 0.51 36.44
C ALA A 32 -5.69 1.14 35.75
N GLN A 33 -5.11 0.44 34.78
CA GLN A 33 -4.01 0.96 33.97
C GLN A 33 -4.45 2.19 33.15
N GLN A 34 -5.57 2.09 32.46
CA GLN A 34 -6.12 3.17 31.64
C GLN A 34 -6.42 4.42 32.47
N ALA A 35 -6.94 4.26 33.69
CA ALA A 35 -7.15 5.38 34.61
C ALA A 35 -5.82 6.05 35.01
N ALA A 36 -4.76 5.27 35.23
CA ALA A 36 -3.42 5.79 35.49
C ALA A 36 -2.85 6.53 34.27
N ASP A 37 -3.02 5.98 33.07
CA ASP A 37 -2.57 6.60 31.82
C ASP A 37 -3.29 7.94 31.57
N TYR A 38 -4.61 7.99 31.77
CA TYR A 38 -5.36 9.26 31.68
C TYR A 38 -4.92 10.26 32.75
N ALA A 39 -4.61 9.81 33.97
CA ALA A 39 -4.09 10.69 35.02
C ALA A 39 -2.70 11.24 34.64
N ALA A 40 -1.86 10.47 33.95
CA ALA A 40 -0.60 10.93 33.42
C ALA A 40 -0.79 11.93 32.26
N LEU A 41 -1.67 11.64 31.30
CA LEU A 41 -1.99 12.54 30.20
C LEU A 41 -2.55 13.89 30.68
N ARG A 42 -3.41 13.88 31.71
CA ARG A 42 -3.98 15.10 32.30
C ARG A 42 -2.95 15.99 33.01
N LYS A 43 -1.74 15.49 33.31
CA LYS A 43 -0.64 16.29 33.85
C LYS A 43 0.16 17.02 32.76
N VAL A 44 -0.04 16.66 31.49
CA VAL A 44 0.61 17.33 30.37
C VAL A 44 -0.11 18.65 30.10
N GLU A 45 0.55 19.76 30.40
CA GLU A 45 0.02 21.08 30.10
C GLU A 45 0.17 21.39 28.61
N ILE A 46 -0.96 21.52 27.90
CA ILE A 46 -1.02 21.95 26.51
C ILE A 46 -1.51 23.39 26.48
N ALA A 47 -0.66 24.33 26.10
CA ALA A 47 -1.07 25.72 25.99
C ALA A 47 -2.05 25.90 24.82
N ASN A 48 -3.09 26.74 24.98
CA ASN A 48 -4.15 26.95 23.99
C ASN A 48 -3.66 27.42 22.60
N HIS A 49 -2.45 27.99 22.52
CA HIS A 49 -1.85 28.43 21.27
C HIS A 49 -1.10 27.32 20.53
N VAL A 50 -0.94 26.14 21.13
CA VAL A 50 -0.35 24.97 20.47
C VAL A 50 -1.40 24.44 19.48
N PRO A 51 -1.15 24.51 18.16
CA PRO A 51 -2.09 23.99 17.19
C PRO A 51 -2.26 22.48 17.39
N PRO A 52 -3.45 21.90 17.09
CA PRO A 52 -3.62 20.46 17.12
C PRO A 52 -2.61 19.78 16.20
N ALA A 53 -2.22 18.54 16.52
CA ALA A 53 -1.27 17.77 15.71
C ALA A 53 -1.92 17.34 14.37
N LEU A 54 -1.98 18.26 13.40
CA LEU A 54 -2.56 18.04 12.07
C LEU A 54 -1.62 17.26 11.13
N ARG A 55 -0.34 17.13 11.51
CA ARG A 55 0.68 16.47 10.69
C ARG A 55 1.34 15.36 11.49
N PHE A 56 1.09 14.12 11.06
CA PHE A 56 1.85 12.97 11.54
C PHE A 56 3.27 13.02 10.94
N GLN A 57 4.25 13.39 11.76
CA GLN A 57 5.65 13.25 11.43
C GLN A 57 6.20 12.05 12.18
N VAL A 58 6.58 11.01 11.43
CA VAL A 58 7.33 9.89 12.02
C VAL A 58 8.73 10.43 12.35
N PRO A 59 9.16 10.43 13.61
CA PRO A 59 10.53 10.77 13.94
C PRO A 59 11.45 9.79 13.22
N ALA A 60 12.49 10.30 12.54
CA ALA A 60 13.46 9.44 11.92
C ALA A 60 14.08 8.54 13.01
N PRO A 61 14.10 7.21 12.84
CA PRO A 61 14.77 6.33 13.80
C PRO A 61 16.22 6.79 13.99
N GLU A 62 16.64 6.92 15.24
CA GLU A 62 17.99 7.33 15.60
C GLU A 62 19.01 6.41 14.89
N GLY A 63 19.93 7.01 14.12
CA GLY A 63 20.96 6.28 13.39
C GLY A 63 20.66 5.96 11.92
N ILE A 64 19.46 6.25 11.39
CA ILE A 64 19.17 6.12 9.95
C ILE A 64 19.39 7.45 9.23
N THR A 65 20.60 7.65 8.71
CA THR A 65 21.00 8.85 7.94
C THR A 65 20.69 8.75 6.45
N ALA A 66 20.38 7.54 5.96
CA ALA A 66 20.13 7.30 4.55
C ALA A 66 18.65 7.07 4.30
N ARG A 67 18.08 7.84 3.36
CA ARG A 67 16.90 7.38 2.63
C ARG A 67 17.28 6.08 1.93
N THR A 68 16.85 4.94 2.45
CA THR A 68 16.90 3.71 1.69
C THR A 68 16.01 3.92 0.47
N SER A 69 16.62 3.97 -0.69
CA SER A 69 15.89 3.84 -1.94
C SER A 69 15.13 2.51 -1.85
N ASN A 70 13.79 2.56 -1.82
CA ASN A 70 12.94 1.37 -1.93
C ASN A 70 12.97 0.79 -3.35
N SER A 71 14.07 0.97 -4.10
CA SER A 71 14.22 0.37 -5.40
C SER A 71 14.40 -1.13 -5.19
N PRO A 72 13.45 -1.97 -5.62
CA PRO A 72 13.61 -3.41 -5.50
C PRO A 72 14.81 -3.82 -6.34
N THR A 73 15.64 -4.72 -5.78
CA THR A 73 16.66 -5.42 -6.58
C THR A 73 15.92 -6.30 -7.58
N LEU A 74 15.97 -5.92 -8.86
CA LEU A 74 15.36 -6.69 -9.93
C LEU A 74 16.27 -7.88 -10.27
N PRO A 75 15.74 -9.12 -10.36
CA PRO A 75 16.55 -10.28 -10.73
C PRO A 75 17.07 -10.14 -12.16
N ALA A 76 18.26 -10.70 -12.42
CA ALA A 76 18.75 -10.85 -13.78
C ALA A 76 17.86 -11.87 -14.50
N LEU A 77 17.06 -11.39 -15.45
CA LEU A 77 16.17 -12.25 -16.24
C LEU A 77 16.74 -12.43 -17.64
N THR A 78 16.63 -13.66 -18.13
CA THR A 78 16.79 -13.99 -19.54
C THR A 78 15.50 -13.66 -20.27
N ARG A 79 15.60 -13.10 -21.48
CA ARG A 79 14.45 -12.85 -22.34
C ARG A 79 13.69 -14.17 -22.58
N PRO A 80 12.39 -14.27 -22.20
CA PRO A 80 11.59 -15.45 -22.45
C PRO A 80 11.29 -15.60 -23.95
N ALA A 81 10.78 -16.76 -24.36
CA ALA A 81 10.36 -16.95 -25.74
C ALA A 81 9.24 -15.94 -26.12
N PRO A 82 9.09 -15.58 -27.40
CA PRO A 82 8.06 -14.63 -27.83
C PRO A 82 6.63 -15.00 -27.40
N ASP A 83 6.32 -16.29 -27.36
CA ASP A 83 5.01 -16.80 -26.94
C ASP A 83 4.81 -16.79 -25.41
N GLU A 84 5.90 -16.74 -24.63
CA GLU A 84 5.90 -16.73 -23.16
C GLU A 84 5.93 -15.31 -22.59
N LEU A 85 6.53 -14.36 -23.32
CA LEU A 85 6.63 -12.95 -22.93
C LEU A 85 5.28 -12.33 -22.50
N PRO A 86 4.13 -12.58 -23.16
CA PRO A 86 2.86 -12.01 -22.76
C PRO A 86 2.29 -12.56 -21.43
N PHE A 87 2.87 -13.65 -20.92
CA PHE A 87 2.50 -14.29 -19.67
C PHE A 87 3.52 -14.01 -18.55
N ALA A 88 4.64 -13.35 -18.87
CA ALA A 88 5.60 -12.89 -17.87
C ALA A 88 4.97 -11.82 -16.96
N SER A 89 5.40 -11.74 -15.70
CA SER A 89 4.90 -10.73 -14.77
C SER A 89 5.27 -9.31 -15.21
N ILE A 90 4.50 -8.31 -14.75
CA ILE A 90 4.80 -6.89 -15.02
C ILE A 90 6.22 -6.54 -14.55
N ALA A 91 6.63 -7.06 -13.39
CA ALA A 91 7.98 -6.86 -12.87
C ALA A 91 9.03 -7.41 -13.84
N ALA A 92 8.82 -8.62 -14.38
CA ALA A 92 9.72 -9.22 -15.36
C ALA A 92 9.80 -8.39 -16.65
N GLN A 93 8.66 -8.00 -17.22
CA GLN A 93 8.62 -7.15 -18.43
C GLN A 93 9.31 -5.79 -18.20
N ALA A 94 9.17 -5.20 -17.01
CA ALA A 94 9.87 -3.97 -16.63
C ALA A 94 11.39 -4.16 -16.55
N VAL A 95 11.88 -5.31 -16.03
CA VAL A 95 13.32 -5.64 -16.06
C VAL A 95 13.82 -5.71 -17.51
N LEU A 96 13.08 -6.40 -18.39
CA LEU A 96 13.47 -6.59 -19.79
C LEU A 96 13.52 -5.25 -20.54
N LEU A 97 12.55 -4.36 -20.31
CA LEU A 97 12.53 -2.99 -20.85
C LEU A 97 13.71 -2.17 -20.35
N ARG A 98 13.95 -2.16 -19.03
CA ARG A 98 15.05 -1.41 -18.41
C ARG A 98 16.42 -1.89 -18.90
N ASN A 99 16.57 -3.19 -19.11
CA ASN A 99 17.77 -3.81 -19.63
C ASN A 99 17.87 -3.77 -21.16
N ARG A 100 16.92 -3.12 -21.85
CA ARG A 100 16.86 -3.00 -23.32
C ARG A 100 16.85 -4.34 -24.06
N GLN A 101 16.35 -5.40 -23.39
CA GLN A 101 16.18 -6.72 -24.00
C GLN A 101 14.94 -6.78 -24.89
N ILE A 102 13.95 -5.91 -24.61
CA ILE A 102 12.76 -5.64 -25.42
C ILE A 102 12.55 -4.11 -25.45
N SER A 103 11.88 -3.61 -26.49
CA SER A 103 11.44 -2.21 -26.54
C SER A 103 9.96 -2.07 -26.17
N ALA A 104 9.54 -0.87 -25.76
CA ALA A 104 8.14 -0.57 -25.50
C ALA A 104 7.31 -0.74 -26.79
N VAL A 105 7.86 -0.37 -27.95
CA VAL A 105 7.20 -0.57 -29.25
C VAL A 105 7.01 -2.06 -29.55
N GLU A 106 8.04 -2.89 -29.34
CA GLU A 106 7.96 -4.34 -29.52
C GLU A 106 6.85 -4.94 -28.63
N LEU A 107 6.81 -4.53 -27.36
CA LEU A 107 5.81 -5.01 -26.40
C LEU A 107 4.39 -4.58 -26.78
N ALA A 108 4.22 -3.33 -27.23
CA ALA A 108 2.93 -2.82 -27.70
C ALA A 108 2.43 -3.58 -28.93
N ASP A 109 3.28 -3.78 -29.94
CA ASP A 109 2.91 -4.52 -31.15
C ASP A 109 2.55 -5.98 -30.83
N LEU A 110 3.27 -6.62 -29.91
CA LEU A 110 2.95 -7.97 -29.44
C LEU A 110 1.54 -8.06 -28.83
N TYR A 111 1.15 -7.13 -27.96
CA TYR A 111 -0.19 -7.14 -27.38
C TYR A 111 -1.27 -6.75 -28.38
N LEU A 112 -1.00 -5.81 -29.28
CA LEU A 112 -1.95 -5.43 -30.34
C LEU A 112 -2.25 -6.62 -31.28
N ALA A 113 -1.23 -7.41 -31.63
CA ALA A 113 -1.38 -8.62 -32.43
C ALA A 113 -2.18 -9.71 -31.69
N ARG A 114 -1.97 -9.87 -30.38
CA ARG A 114 -2.77 -10.80 -29.56
C ARG A 114 -4.23 -10.37 -29.51
N LEU A 115 -4.51 -9.09 -29.29
CA LEU A 115 -5.87 -8.56 -29.31
C LEU A 115 -6.54 -8.86 -30.65
N GLU A 116 -5.85 -8.63 -31.77
CA GLU A 116 -6.39 -8.95 -33.10
C GLU A 116 -6.76 -10.43 -33.27
N ARG A 117 -5.91 -11.31 -32.76
CA ARG A 117 -6.08 -12.75 -32.90
C ARG A 117 -7.24 -13.29 -32.06
N TYR A 118 -7.45 -12.77 -30.86
CA TYR A 118 -8.38 -13.35 -29.89
C TYR A 118 -9.69 -12.58 -29.73
N ASP A 119 -9.74 -11.30 -30.14
CA ASP A 119 -10.94 -10.47 -30.02
C ASP A 119 -12.18 -11.06 -30.71
N PRO A 120 -12.11 -11.71 -31.90
CA PRO A 120 -13.30 -12.31 -32.52
C PRO A 120 -13.97 -13.40 -31.69
N ALA A 121 -13.22 -14.08 -30.81
CA ALA A 121 -13.73 -15.14 -29.96
C ALA A 121 -14.07 -14.68 -28.54
N LEU A 122 -13.30 -13.73 -28.01
CA LEU A 122 -13.42 -13.27 -26.62
C LEU A 122 -14.24 -11.99 -26.46
N HIS A 123 -14.45 -11.23 -27.54
CA HIS A 123 -15.10 -9.92 -27.54
C HIS A 123 -14.56 -9.02 -26.42
N CYS A 124 -13.24 -8.93 -26.31
CA CYS A 124 -12.57 -8.34 -25.15
C CYS A 124 -12.30 -6.84 -25.31
N VAL A 125 -12.44 -6.27 -26.51
CA VAL A 125 -12.20 -4.86 -26.76
C VAL A 125 -13.32 -4.22 -27.58
N ILE A 126 -13.90 -3.14 -27.06
CA ILE A 126 -14.92 -2.37 -27.79
C ILE A 126 -14.28 -1.41 -28.80
N THR A 127 -13.20 -0.71 -28.40
CA THR A 127 -12.51 0.27 -29.25
C THR A 127 -11.01 0.02 -29.19
N ARG A 128 -10.44 -0.39 -30.32
CA ARG A 128 -8.99 -0.59 -30.47
C ARG A 128 -8.33 0.75 -30.79
N THR A 129 -7.30 1.11 -30.02
CA THR A 129 -6.54 2.37 -30.17
C THR A 129 -5.07 2.08 -30.52
N ALA A 130 -4.83 1.45 -31.66
CA ALA A 130 -3.51 0.94 -32.04
C ALA A 130 -2.48 2.06 -32.23
N GLU A 131 -2.90 3.16 -32.85
CA GLU A 131 -2.08 4.33 -33.13
C GLU A 131 -1.63 5.01 -31.84
N LEU A 132 -2.55 5.16 -30.88
CA LEU A 132 -2.25 5.72 -29.56
C LEU A 132 -1.25 4.85 -28.80
N ALA A 133 -1.45 3.54 -28.79
CA ALA A 133 -0.56 2.60 -28.12
C ALA A 133 0.86 2.67 -28.69
N ARG A 134 1.00 2.72 -30.02
CA ARG A 134 2.31 2.87 -30.69
C ARG A 134 2.97 4.21 -30.40
N ALA A 135 2.22 5.31 -30.43
CA ALA A 135 2.76 6.64 -30.12
C ALA A 135 3.27 6.73 -28.67
N GLN A 136 2.53 6.16 -27.71
CA GLN A 136 2.96 6.10 -26.32
C GLN A 136 4.19 5.22 -26.13
N ALA A 137 4.25 4.08 -26.82
CA ALA A 137 5.40 3.18 -26.78
C ALA A 137 6.67 3.83 -27.33
N GLN A 138 6.59 4.53 -28.47
CA GLN A 138 7.72 5.29 -29.03
C GLN A 138 8.22 6.36 -28.05
N ARG A 139 7.32 7.06 -27.38
CA ARG A 139 7.66 8.05 -26.36
C ARG A 139 8.37 7.40 -25.17
N ALA A 140 7.87 6.26 -24.68
CA ALA A 140 8.48 5.55 -23.56
C ALA A 140 9.89 5.04 -23.89
N ASP A 141 10.11 4.54 -25.11
CA ASP A 141 11.44 4.15 -25.58
C ASP A 141 12.39 5.36 -25.67
N ALA A 142 11.90 6.53 -26.11
CA ALA A 142 12.69 7.76 -26.14
C ALA A 142 13.05 8.26 -24.73
N GLU A 143 12.12 8.21 -23.79
CA GLU A 143 12.36 8.54 -22.37
C GLU A 143 13.40 7.59 -21.76
N LEU A 144 13.27 6.27 -21.98
CA LEU A 144 14.26 5.26 -21.53
C LEU A 144 15.64 5.42 -22.18
N ALA A 145 15.71 5.97 -23.39
CA ALA A 145 16.96 6.29 -24.06
C ALA A 145 17.63 7.53 -23.47
N ALA A 146 16.84 8.51 -23.02
CA ALA A 146 17.31 9.77 -22.43
C ALA A 146 17.82 9.62 -20.98
N GLY A 147 17.40 8.57 -20.28
CA GLY A 147 17.78 8.28 -18.88
C GLY A 147 16.76 8.80 -17.86
#